data_AF-S2W3F2-F1
#
_entry.id   AF-S2W3F2-F1
#
_cell.length_a   1.000
_cell.length_b   1.000
_cell.length_c   1.000
_cell.angle_alpha   90.00
_cell.angle_beta   90.00
_cell.angle_gamma   90.00
#
_symmetry.space_group_name_H-M   'P 1'
#
loop_
_entity.id
_entity.type
_entity.pdbx_description
1 polymer ?
#
loop_
_entity_poly.entity_id
_entity_poly.type
_entity_poly.pdbx_seq_one_letter_code
_entity_poly.pdbx_strand_id
1 'polypeptide(L)'
;MTATKSSKVFLPPQKLEELTDTRLFLENASEPAMLLGPDGQQVGLPEQVYQALLKAVEAMMSHKAVAIVPIDQKLTTQDAADFLGISRPTLIKQLEKGAIPYEKLHNSRHRRIRLSDLLDYQSSEKAKRSQIFKQMTEQAESCGLYDHLG
;
A
#
# COMPACT_ATOMS: atom_id res chain seq x y z
N MET A 1 23.23 17.62 -3.06
CA MET A 1 21.95 18.26 -3.44
C MET A 1 20.87 17.18 -3.43
N THR A 2 20.09 17.10 -2.35
CA THR A 2 19.07 16.05 -2.17
C THR A 2 17.76 16.60 -2.73
N ALA A 3 17.30 16.04 -3.85
CA ALA A 3 15.99 16.37 -4.41
C ALA A 3 14.91 15.94 -3.41
N THR A 4 14.24 16.93 -2.80
CA THR A 4 13.08 16.74 -1.93
C THR A 4 11.92 16.20 -2.76
N LYS A 5 11.79 14.87 -2.89
CA LYS A 5 10.58 14.26 -3.45
C LYS A 5 9.47 14.32 -2.40
N SER A 6 8.54 15.25 -2.62
CA SER A 6 7.37 15.53 -1.81
C SER A 6 6.43 14.32 -1.78
N SER A 7 6.44 13.57 -0.68
CA SER A 7 5.29 12.75 -0.30
C SER A 7 4.24 13.71 0.25
N LYS A 8 2.99 13.61 -0.25
CA LYS A 8 1.86 14.35 0.29
C LYS A 8 0.88 13.36 0.90
N VAL A 9 0.63 13.50 2.19
CA VAL A 9 -0.37 12.74 2.95
C VAL A 9 -1.67 13.51 2.91
N PHE A 10 -2.74 12.82 2.53
CA PHE A 10 -4.08 13.35 2.50
C PHE A 10 -4.89 12.67 3.61
N LEU A 11 -5.46 13.49 4.49
CA LEU A 11 -6.38 13.04 5.52
C LEU A 11 -7.78 12.93 4.92
N PRO A 12 -8.63 12.00 5.42
CA PRO A 12 -10.03 11.99 5.04
C PRO A 12 -10.70 13.34 5.37
N PRO A 13 -11.66 13.81 4.56
CA PRO A 13 -12.42 15.02 4.85
C PRO A 13 -13.21 14.85 6.15
N GLN A 14 -13.50 15.97 6.82
CA GLN A 14 -14.22 15.94 8.10
C GLN A 14 -15.67 15.48 7.95
N LYS A 15 -16.26 15.67 6.76
CA LYS A 15 -17.60 15.22 6.42
C LYS A 15 -17.52 14.05 5.45
N LEU A 16 -17.92 12.88 5.93
CA LEU A 16 -17.88 11.64 5.15
C LEU A 16 -18.89 11.65 3.98
N GLU A 17 -19.97 12.42 4.11
CA GLU A 17 -20.99 12.62 3.07
C GLU A 17 -20.38 13.11 1.73
N GLU A 18 -19.35 13.95 1.79
CA GLU A 18 -18.63 14.45 0.61
C GLU A 18 -17.96 13.31 -0.18
N LEU A 19 -17.56 12.22 0.49
CA LEU A 19 -16.98 11.05 -0.16
C LEU A 19 -18.03 10.06 -0.66
N THR A 20 -19.20 10.01 -0.04
CA THR A 20 -20.28 9.11 -0.46
C THR A 20 -20.79 9.47 -1.86
N ASP A 21 -21.05 10.76 -2.10
CA ASP A 21 -21.45 11.26 -3.43
C ASP A 21 -20.36 11.00 -4.46
N THR A 22 -19.11 11.23 -4.07
CA THR A 22 -17.93 10.97 -4.92
C THR A 22 -17.81 9.49 -5.26
N ARG A 23 -17.97 8.57 -4.29
CA ARG A 23 -17.92 7.13 -4.53
C ARG A 23 -19.03 6.67 -5.45
N LEU A 24 -20.27 7.07 -5.18
CA LEU A 24 -21.44 6.71 -6.01
C LEU A 24 -21.26 7.20 -7.46
N PHE A 25 -20.68 8.38 -7.64
CA PHE A 25 -20.34 8.91 -8.95
C PHE A 25 -19.25 8.08 -9.65
N LEU A 26 -18.19 7.70 -8.93
CA LEU A 26 -17.09 6.88 -9.47
C LEU A 26 -17.49 5.40 -9.71
N GLU A 27 -18.52 4.87 -9.06
CA GLU A 27 -18.95 3.48 -9.25
C GLU A 27 -19.93 3.31 -10.42
N ASN A 28 -20.69 4.35 -10.76
CA ASN A 28 -21.79 4.28 -11.74
C ASN A 28 -21.50 5.01 -13.06
N ALA A 29 -20.32 5.61 -13.23
CA ALA A 29 -19.97 6.30 -14.47
C ALA A 29 -19.65 5.30 -15.59
N SER A 30 -20.51 5.21 -16.61
CA SER A 30 -20.14 4.65 -17.91
C SER A 30 -19.41 5.72 -18.72
N GLU A 31 -18.19 5.43 -19.15
CA GLU A 31 -17.14 6.33 -19.66
C GLU A 31 -17.51 7.63 -20.42
N PRO A 32 -16.58 8.63 -20.48
CA PRO A 32 -15.31 8.74 -19.74
C PRO A 32 -15.36 9.75 -18.58
N ALA A 33 -14.66 9.46 -17.48
CA ALA A 33 -14.50 10.40 -16.38
C ALA A 33 -13.67 11.62 -16.79
N MET A 34 -14.11 12.81 -16.40
CA MET A 34 -13.45 14.08 -16.72
C MET A 34 -12.99 14.76 -15.43
N LEU A 35 -11.79 15.34 -15.44
CA LEU A 35 -11.33 16.23 -14.38
C LEU A 35 -11.71 17.67 -14.75
N LEU A 36 -12.47 18.34 -13.89
CA LEU A 36 -12.76 19.76 -13.98
C LEU A 36 -11.71 20.56 -13.19
N GLY A 37 -10.96 21.41 -13.89
CA GLY A 37 -10.00 22.34 -13.32
C GLY A 37 -10.69 23.53 -12.62
N PRO A 38 -10.01 24.21 -11.67
CA PRO A 38 -10.53 25.42 -11.03
C PRO A 38 -10.81 26.59 -12.00
N ASP A 39 -10.21 26.54 -13.19
CA ASP A 39 -10.40 27.47 -14.29
C ASP A 39 -11.56 27.08 -15.23
N GLY A 40 -12.28 26.00 -14.91
CA GLY A 40 -13.38 25.46 -15.71
C GLY A 40 -12.94 24.59 -16.89
N GLN A 41 -11.64 24.38 -17.10
CA GLN A 41 -11.16 23.48 -18.14
C GLN A 41 -11.47 22.03 -17.79
N GLN A 42 -11.78 21.23 -18.80
CA GLN A 42 -12.05 19.80 -18.62
C GLN A 42 -11.00 19.00 -19.37
N VAL A 43 -10.48 17.96 -18.71
CA VAL A 43 -9.56 16.99 -19.31
C VAL A 43 -10.04 15.58 -19.05
N GLY A 44 -9.93 14.71 -20.05
CA GLY A 44 -10.21 13.29 -19.89
C GLY A 44 -9.28 12.68 -18.86
N LEU A 45 -9.83 11.94 -17.91
CA LEU A 45 -9.05 11.27 -16.87
C LEU A 45 -8.62 9.89 -17.37
N PRO A 46 -7.31 9.58 -17.44
CA PRO A 46 -6.86 8.24 -17.81
C PRO A 46 -7.37 7.19 -16.82
N GLU A 47 -7.69 6.00 -17.33
CA GLU A 47 -8.24 4.89 -16.54
C GLU A 47 -7.39 4.54 -15.31
N GLN A 48 -6.06 4.57 -15.45
CA GLN A 48 -5.15 4.26 -14.34
C GLN A 48 -5.26 5.28 -13.20
N VAL A 49 -5.49 6.55 -13.53
CA VAL A 49 -5.67 7.62 -12.55
C VAL A 49 -7.04 7.49 -11.89
N TYR A 50 -8.07 7.16 -12.67
CA TYR A 50 -9.42 6.90 -12.18
C TYR A 50 -9.45 5.77 -11.13
N GLN A 51 -8.84 4.63 -11.45
CA GLN A 51 -8.74 3.49 -10.54
C GLN A 51 -7.96 3.81 -9.26
N ALA A 52 -6.93 4.67 -9.35
CA ALA A 52 -6.20 5.12 -8.18
C ALA A 52 -7.06 6.01 -7.25
N LEU A 53 -7.87 6.90 -7.84
CA LEU A 53 -8.80 7.74 -7.07
C LEU A 53 -9.88 6.92 -6.38
N LEU A 54 -10.46 5.93 -7.08
CA LEU A 54 -11.41 4.98 -6.47
C LEU A 54 -10.85 4.37 -5.19
N LYS A 55 -9.66 3.76 -5.28
CA LYS A 55 -8.99 3.15 -4.10
C LYS A 55 -8.69 4.16 -3.01
N ALA A 56 -8.31 5.39 -3.37
CA ALA A 56 -8.06 6.45 -2.39
C ALA A 56 -9.36 6.83 -1.64
N VAL A 57 -10.47 7.01 -2.36
CA VAL A 57 -11.78 7.31 -1.78
C VAL A 57 -12.24 6.17 -0.86
N GLU A 58 -12.12 4.91 -1.27
CA GLU A 58 -12.46 3.75 -0.43
C GLU A 58 -11.67 3.71 0.88
N ALA A 59 -10.37 4.00 0.80
CA ALA A 59 -9.51 4.08 1.98
C ALA A 59 -9.92 5.23 2.91
N MET A 60 -10.20 6.41 2.35
CA MET A 60 -10.67 7.57 3.13
C MET A 60 -12.04 7.35 3.77
N MET A 61 -12.96 6.68 3.08
CA MET A 61 -14.25 6.29 3.66
C MET A 61 -14.08 5.32 4.83
N SER A 62 -13.03 4.50 4.81
CA SER A 62 -12.62 3.65 5.92
C SER A 62 -11.84 4.40 7.01
N HIS A 63 -11.85 5.74 7.00
CA HIS A 63 -11.13 6.62 7.94
C HIS A 63 -9.60 6.42 7.92
N LYS A 64 -9.06 5.96 6.79
CA LYS A 64 -7.61 5.78 6.61
C LYS A 64 -7.03 6.97 5.84
N ALA A 65 -5.87 7.45 6.29
CA ALA A 65 -5.09 8.41 5.54
C ALA A 65 -4.52 7.77 4.25
N VAL A 66 -4.39 8.56 3.19
CA VAL A 66 -3.86 8.12 1.90
C VAL A 66 -2.58 8.91 1.59
N ALA A 67 -1.54 8.22 1.14
CA ALA A 67 -0.29 8.84 0.70
C ALA A 67 -0.06 8.51 -0.79
N ILE A 68 0.30 9.53 -1.57
CA ILE A 68 0.77 9.36 -2.95
C ILE A 68 2.29 9.49 -2.94
N VAL A 69 2.97 8.43 -3.37
CA VAL A 69 4.41 8.27 -3.19
C VAL A 69 5.02 7.73 -4.49
N PRO A 70 6.07 8.37 -5.06
CA PRO A 70 6.77 7.82 -6.23
C PRO A 70 7.41 6.47 -5.89
N ILE A 71 7.23 5.45 -6.76
CA ILE A 71 7.72 4.09 -6.49
C ILE A 71 9.25 3.99 -6.44
N ASP A 72 9.95 4.88 -7.15
CA ASP A 72 11.41 4.97 -7.16
C ASP A 72 11.97 5.75 -5.96
N GLN A 73 11.11 6.22 -5.06
CA GLN A 73 11.53 6.91 -3.85
C GLN A 73 12.30 5.97 -2.93
N LYS A 74 13.46 6.46 -2.47
CA LYS A 74 14.26 5.82 -1.44
C LYS A 74 13.78 6.30 -0.07
N LEU A 75 13.22 5.39 0.70
CA LEU A 75 12.74 5.59 2.06
C LEU A 75 13.85 5.45 3.09
N THR A 76 13.71 6.16 4.21
CA THR A 76 14.55 5.90 5.38
C THR A 76 14.14 4.57 6.04
N THR A 77 14.94 4.04 6.96
CA THR A 77 14.52 2.86 7.74
C THR A 77 13.30 3.13 8.61
N GLN A 78 13.03 4.39 8.95
CA GLN A 78 11.85 4.72 9.74
C GLN A 78 10.61 4.69 8.85
N ASP A 79 10.61 5.44 7.74
CA ASP A 79 9.49 5.47 6.79
C ASP A 79 9.18 4.08 6.22
N ALA A 80 10.21 3.25 5.97
CA ALA A 80 10.03 1.88 5.52
C ALA A 80 9.41 0.96 6.59
N ALA A 81 9.73 1.19 7.87
CA ALA A 81 9.16 0.41 8.97
C ALA A 81 7.69 0.80 9.19
N ASP A 82 7.41 2.11 9.15
CA ASP A 82 6.07 2.66 9.23
C ASP A 82 5.22 2.17 8.05
N PHE A 83 5.77 2.15 6.84
CA PHE A 83 5.12 1.60 5.64
C PHE A 83 4.74 0.13 5.79
N LEU A 84 5.64 -0.70 6.33
CA LEU A 84 5.37 -2.13 6.55
C LEU A 84 4.51 -2.42 7.79
N GLY A 85 4.23 -1.41 8.62
CA GLY A 85 3.50 -1.60 9.88
C GLY A 85 4.27 -2.43 10.90
N ILE A 86 5.61 -2.37 10.89
CA ILE A 86 6.48 -3.11 11.82
C ILE A 86 7.42 -2.17 12.56
N SER A 87 8.02 -2.64 13.67
CA SER A 87 9.02 -1.84 14.36
C SER A 87 10.31 -1.71 13.55
N ARG A 88 10.98 -0.56 13.66
CA ARG A 88 12.27 -0.30 13.02
C ARG A 88 13.34 -1.37 13.34
N PRO A 89 13.49 -1.86 14.59
CA PRO A 89 14.42 -2.96 14.88
C PRO A 89 14.08 -4.25 14.11
N THR A 90 12.80 -4.57 13.93
CA THR A 90 12.37 -5.73 13.13
C THR A 90 12.74 -5.55 11.66
N LEU A 91 12.51 -4.36 11.09
CA LEU A 91 12.94 -4.07 9.73
C LEU A 91 14.46 -4.23 9.58
N ILE A 92 15.26 -3.68 10.50
CA ILE A 92 16.73 -3.78 10.44
C ILE A 92 17.17 -5.25 10.41
N LYS A 93 16.55 -6.13 11.21
CA LYS A 93 16.84 -7.57 11.16
C LYS A 93 16.54 -8.18 9.79
N GLN A 94 15.46 -7.77 9.12
CA GLN A 94 15.15 -8.27 7.76
C GLN A 94 16.16 -7.78 6.73
N LEU A 95 16.60 -6.52 6.84
CA LEU A 95 17.64 -5.96 5.97
C LEU A 95 18.98 -6.68 6.16
N GLU A 96 19.36 -6.97 7.41
CA GLU A 96 20.61 -7.68 7.73
C GLU A 96 20.60 -9.15 7.31
N LYS A 97 19.41 -9.77 7.27
CA LYS A 97 19.20 -11.11 6.68
C LYS A 97 19.20 -11.13 5.16
N GLY A 98 19.26 -9.96 4.50
CA GLY A 98 19.18 -9.84 3.05
C GLY A 98 17.77 -10.06 2.48
N ALA A 99 16.74 -10.08 3.32
CA ALA A 99 15.36 -10.29 2.88
C ALA A 99 14.80 -9.09 2.09
N ILE A 100 15.36 -7.90 2.30
CA ILE A 100 14.99 -6.67 1.59
C ILE A 100 16.30 -5.98 1.16
N PRO A 101 16.49 -5.70 -0.14
CA PRO A 101 17.61 -4.90 -0.62
C PRO A 101 17.66 -3.51 0.04
N TYR A 102 18.88 -3.00 0.26
CA TYR A 102 19.08 -1.63 0.73
C TYR A 102 20.42 -1.08 0.28
N GLU A 103 20.49 0.24 0.22
CA GLU A 103 21.71 0.98 -0.07
C GLU A 103 22.20 1.69 1.19
N LYS A 104 23.53 1.73 1.40
CA LYS A 104 24.15 2.58 2.42
C LYS A 104 24.57 3.89 1.76
N LEU A 105 24.27 5.02 2.40
CA LEU A 105 24.82 6.30 1.93
C LEU A 105 26.35 6.28 2.07
N HIS A 106 27.04 6.86 1.08
CA HIS A 106 28.49 7.01 1.13
C HIS A 106 28.88 7.78 2.41
N ASN A 107 29.84 7.25 3.18
CA ASN A 107 30.27 7.79 4.47
C ASN A 107 29.17 7.90 5.56
N SER A 108 28.09 7.11 5.49
CA SER A 108 27.03 7.10 6.49
C SER A 108 26.62 5.70 6.94
N ARG A 109 26.21 5.57 8.21
CA ARG A 109 25.59 4.34 8.74
C ARG A 109 24.10 4.23 8.34
N HIS A 110 23.53 5.27 7.73
CA HIS A 110 22.13 5.29 7.35
C HIS A 110 21.86 4.46 6.10
N ARG A 111 20.77 3.70 6.16
CA ARG A 111 20.28 2.85 5.08
C ARG A 111 19.14 3.56 4.33
N ARG A 112 19.02 3.27 3.05
CA ARG A 112 17.94 3.69 2.15
C ARG A 112 17.35 2.46 1.48
N ILE A 113 16.03 2.36 1.49
CA ILE A 113 15.29 1.23 0.90
C ILE A 113 14.40 1.77 -0.21
N ARG A 114 14.38 1.14 -1.39
CA ARG A 114 13.45 1.56 -2.46
C ARG A 114 12.04 1.11 -2.10
N LEU A 115 11.04 1.92 -2.39
CA LEU A 115 9.64 1.54 -2.15
C LEU A 115 9.25 0.30 -2.99
N SER A 116 9.76 0.14 -4.20
CA SER A 116 9.61 -1.09 -5.00
C SER A 116 9.98 -2.35 -4.22
N ASP A 117 11.14 -2.34 -3.57
CA ASP A 117 11.68 -3.50 -2.86
C ASP A 117 10.83 -3.84 -1.63
N LEU A 118 10.23 -2.82 -1.00
CA LEU A 118 9.30 -3.01 0.12
C LEU A 118 7.96 -3.59 -0.32
N LEU A 119 7.45 -3.17 -1.47
CA LEU A 119 6.21 -3.69 -2.07
C LEU A 119 6.38 -5.16 -2.46
N ASP A 120 7.51 -5.52 -3.05
CA ASP A 120 7.85 -6.90 -3.41
C ASP A 120 7.95 -7.78 -2.16
N TYR A 121 8.65 -7.29 -1.13
CA TYR A 121 8.74 -7.99 0.16
C TYR A 121 7.34 -8.21 0.77
N GLN A 122 6.51 -7.17 0.87
CA GLN A 122 5.17 -7.27 1.46
C GLN A 122 4.28 -8.26 0.70
N SER A 123 4.37 -8.25 -0.63
CA SER A 123 3.63 -9.19 -1.50
C SER A 123 4.07 -10.63 -1.27
N SER A 124 5.38 -10.87 -1.18
CA SER A 124 5.92 -12.21 -0.89
C SER A 124 5.50 -12.73 0.49
N GLU A 125 5.49 -11.88 1.52
CA GLU A 125 5.09 -12.25 2.88
C GLU A 125 3.57 -12.50 2.98
N LYS A 126 2.76 -11.78 2.21
CA LYS A 126 1.33 -12.06 2.09
C LYS A 126 1.10 -13.43 1.45
N ALA A 127 1.81 -13.75 0.36
CA ALA A 127 1.70 -15.04 -0.30
C ALA A 127 2.09 -16.21 0.62
N LYS A 128 3.20 -16.10 1.36
CA LYS A 128 3.64 -17.11 2.34
C LYS A 128 2.60 -17.33 3.45
N ARG A 129 2.05 -16.26 4.02
CA ARG A 129 0.99 -16.38 5.05
C ARG A 129 -0.25 -17.09 4.53
N SER A 130 -0.68 -16.77 3.31
CA SER A 130 -1.81 -17.45 2.67
C SER A 130 -1.54 -18.94 2.45
N GLN A 131 -0.32 -19.32 2.05
CA GLN A 131 0.07 -20.72 1.91
C GLN A 131 0.05 -21.48 3.25
N ILE A 132 0.61 -20.89 4.31
CA ILE A 132 0.62 -21.48 5.65
C ILE A 132 -0.82 -21.67 6.16
N PHE A 133 -1.67 -20.66 5.99
CA PHE A 133 -3.08 -20.75 6.38
C PHE A 133 -3.79 -21.89 5.64
N LYS A 134 -3.57 -22.00 4.32
CA LYS A 134 -4.14 -23.08 3.51
C LYS A 134 -3.70 -24.46 4.01
N GLN A 135 -2.41 -24.63 4.33
CA GLN A 135 -1.88 -25.87 4.87
C GLN A 135 -2.50 -26.21 6.24
N MET A 136 -2.71 -25.22 7.11
CA MET A 136 -3.38 -25.43 8.39
C MET A 136 -4.84 -25.86 8.21
N THR A 137 -5.57 -25.27 7.25
CA THR A 137 -6.94 -25.68 6.93
C THR A 137 -6.99 -27.10 6.37
N GLU A 138 -6.13 -27.42 5.40
CA GLU A 138 -6.03 -28.77 4.83
C GLU A 138 -5.65 -29.82 5.90
N GLN A 139 -4.75 -29.48 6.82
CA GLN A 139 -4.42 -30.34 7.96
C GLN A 139 -5.58 -30.50 8.93
N ALA A 140 -6.30 -29.43 9.28
CA ALA A 140 -7.45 -29.49 10.19
C ALA A 140 -8.60 -30.32 9.60
N GLU A 141 -8.87 -30.19 8.30
CA GLU A 141 -9.84 -31.02 7.58
C GLU A 141 -9.42 -32.49 7.58
N SER A 142 -8.13 -32.77 7.35
CA SER A 142 -7.63 -34.15 7.42
C SER A 142 -7.75 -34.75 8.82
N CYS A 143 -7.39 -34.01 9.87
CA CYS A 143 -7.50 -34.48 11.26
C CYS A 143 -8.95 -34.71 11.69
N GLY A 144 -9.89 -33.85 11.28
CA GLY A 144 -11.32 -34.03 11.57
C GLY A 144 -11.99 -35.15 10.78
N LEU A 145 -11.43 -35.57 9.64
CA LEU A 145 -11.95 -36.71 8.86
C LEU A 145 -11.59 -38.08 9.46
N TYR A 146 -10.55 -38.15 10.31
CA TYR A 146 -10.11 -39.38 10.95
C TYR A 146 -10.78 -39.67 12.30
N ASP A 147 -11.51 -38.72 12.89
CA ASP A 147 -12.19 -38.88 14.19
C ASP A 147 -13.51 -39.69 14.13
N HIS A 148 -13.90 -40.19 12.94
CA HIS A 148 -15.18 -40.90 12.72
C HIS A 148 -15.06 -42.31 12.12
N LEU A 149 -13.89 -42.94 12.17
CA LEU A 149 -13.69 -44.33 11.70
C LEU A 149 -13.34 -45.33 12.82
N GLY A 150 -13.72 -45.05 14.08
CA GLY A 150 -13.55 -45.93 15.24
C GLY A 150 -14.85 -46.44 15.81
#